data_AF-A0A0S3UCL3-F1
#
_entry.id   AF-A0A0S3UCL3-F1
#
_cell.length_a   1.000
_cell.length_b   1.000
_cell.length_c   1.000
_cell.angle_alpha   90.00
_cell.angle_beta   90.00
_cell.angle_gamma   90.00
#
_symmetry.space_group_name_H-M   'P 1'
#
loop_
_entity.id
_entity.type
_entity.pdbx_description
1 polymer ?
#
loop_
_entity_poly.entity_id
_entity_poly.type
_entity_poly.pdbx_seq_one_letter_code
_entity_poly.pdbx_strand_id
1 'polypeptide(L)' 'MNNSINTQMVESILQLIHSLPRAERNLLEQRLFEQFPELTTEELMQLSEQGGSFDFWHNEPEIYTFEDGEPIQW' A
#
# COMPACT_ATOMS: atom_id res chain seq x y z
N MET A 1 -19.87 15.07 -16.78
CA MET A 1 -18.68 14.70 -17.60
C MET A 1 -18.87 13.25 -18.04
N ASN A 2 -19.17 13.01 -19.32
CA ASN A 2 -19.25 11.64 -19.83
C ASN A 2 -17.83 11.13 -20.07
N ASN A 3 -17.37 10.23 -19.21
CA ASN A 3 -16.16 9.47 -19.44
C ASN A 3 -16.54 8.37 -20.44
N SER A 4 -16.45 8.62 -21.76
CA SER A 4 -16.78 7.60 -22.75
C SER A 4 -15.71 6.51 -22.69
N ILE A 5 -16.11 5.30 -22.31
CA ILE A 5 -15.23 4.13 -22.32
C ILE A 5 -14.71 3.93 -23.75
N ASN A 6 -13.39 3.83 -23.90
CA ASN A 6 -12.76 3.51 -25.18
C ASN A 6 -12.90 2.01 -25.47
N THR A 7 -14.08 1.60 -25.94
CA THR A 7 -14.42 0.19 -26.21
C THR A 7 -13.50 -0.45 -27.23
N GLN A 8 -13.05 0.30 -28.25
CA GLN A 8 -12.11 -0.21 -29.26
C GLN A 8 -10.76 -0.62 -28.64
N MET A 9 -10.25 0.18 -27.70
CA MET A 9 -9.02 -0.14 -26.99
C MET A 9 -9.20 -1.38 -26.11
N VAL A 10 -10.33 -1.49 -25.41
CA VAL A 10 -10.64 -2.66 -24.56
C VAL A 10 -10.66 -3.94 -25.40
N GLU A 11 -11.35 -3.95 -26.53
CA GLU A 11 -11.42 -5.12 -27.41
C GLU A 11 -10.05 -5.51 -27.98
N SER A 12 -9.23 -4.52 -28.34
CA SER A 12 -7.87 -4.76 -28.85
C SER A 12 -6.99 -5.44 -27.80
N ILE A 13 -7.11 -5.04 -26.53
CA ILE A 13 -6.40 -5.66 -25.41
C ILE A 13 -6.88 -7.09 -25.20
N LEU A 14 -8.19 -7.35 -25.23
CA LEU A 14 -8.74 -8.69 -25.10
C LEU A 14 -8.23 -9.63 -26.19
N GLN A 15 -8.18 -9.18 -27.44
CA GLN A 15 -7.64 -9.98 -28.54
C GLN A 15 -6.17 -10.34 -28.33
N LEU A 16 -5.35 -9.39 -27.89
CA LEU A 16 -3.95 -9.64 -27.56
C LEU A 16 -3.81 -10.67 -26.44
N ILE A 17 -4.58 -10.54 -25.36
CA ILE A 17 -4.58 -11.50 -24.24
C ILE A 17 -4.99 -12.90 -24.72
N HIS A 18 -6.02 -13.00 -25.57
CA HIS A 18 -6.48 -14.29 -26.09
C HIS A 18 -5.50 -14.96 -27.06
N SER A 19 -4.63 -14.19 -27.72
CA SER A 19 -3.57 -14.72 -28.59
C SER A 19 -2.41 -15.37 -27.84
N LEU A 20 -2.28 -15.10 -26.54
CA LEU A 20 -1.23 -15.69 -25.69
C LEU A 20 -1.51 -17.17 -25.40
N PRO A 21 -0.47 -18.02 -25.31
CA PRO A 21 -0.66 -19.38 -24.84
C PRO A 21 -1.09 -19.42 -23.37
N ARG A 22 -1.58 -20.57 -22.93
CA ARG A 22 -2.26 -20.69 -21.62
C ARG A 22 -1.35 -20.38 -20.43
N ALA A 23 -0.06 -20.71 -20.53
CA ALA A 23 0.90 -20.43 -19.46
C ALA A 23 1.12 -18.92 -19.30
N GLU A 24 1.25 -18.18 -20.40
CA GLU A 24 1.45 -16.75 -20.45
C GLU A 24 0.20 -15.99 -19.99
N ARG A 25 -1.01 -16.49 -20.32
CA ARG A 25 -2.26 -15.92 -19.76
C ARG A 25 -2.34 -16.08 -18.24
N ASN A 26 -1.98 -17.25 -17.70
CA ASN A 26 -1.94 -17.46 -16.25
C ASN A 26 -0.94 -16.52 -15.57
N LEU A 27 0.24 -16.33 -16.19
CA LEU A 27 1.24 -15.38 -15.69
C LEU A 27 0.72 -13.94 -15.73
N LEU A 28 0.03 -13.56 -16.81
CA LEU A 28 -0.58 -12.24 -16.95
C LEU A 28 -1.63 -11.99 -15.85
N GLU A 29 -2.50 -12.97 -15.57
CA GLU A 29 -3.49 -12.88 -14.49
C GLU A 29 -2.81 -12.69 -13.13
N GLN A 30 -1.74 -13.44 -12.84
CA GLN A 30 -0.97 -13.27 -11.60
C GLN A 30 -0.41 -11.86 -11.46
N ARG A 31 0.08 -11.24 -12.54
CA ARG A 31 0.64 -9.87 -12.50
C ARG A 31 -0.40 -8.78 -12.46
N LEU A 32 -1.54 -8.96 -13.14
CA LEU A 32 -2.63 -7.97 -13.16
C LEU A 32 -3.39 -7.93 -11.83
N PHE A 33 -3.51 -9.08 -11.18
CA PHE A 33 -4.17 -9.24 -9.88
C PHE A 33 -3.18 -9.48 -8.74
N GLU A 34 -1.90 -9.20 -8.96
CA GLU A 34 -0.90 -9.10 -7.90
C GLU A 34 -1.36 -7.96 -6.99
N GLN A 35 -2.05 -8.32 -5.91
CA GLN A 35 -2.27 -7.38 -4.83
C GLN A 35 -0.89 -7.13 -4.23
N PHE A 36 -0.43 -5.89 -4.32
CA PHE A 36 0.63 -5.46 -3.42
C PHE A 36 0.16 -5.83 -2.01
N PRO A 37 1.01 -6.45 -1.18
CA PRO A 37 0.64 -6.70 0.20
C PRO A 37 0.15 -5.37 0.76
N GLU A 38 -1.12 -5.36 1.17
CA GLU A 38 -1.68 -4.20 1.84
C GLU A 38 -0.84 -4.00 3.09
N LEU A 39 -0.16 -2.85 3.17
CA LEU A 39 0.63 -2.51 4.34
C LEU A 39 -0.29 -2.60 5.55
N THR A 40 0.01 -3.53 6.43
CA THR A 40 -0.73 -3.68 7.67
C THR A 40 -0.51 -2.45 8.54
N THR A 41 -1.48 -2.16 9.40
CA THR A 41 -1.31 -1.12 10.42
C THR A 41 -0.06 -1.36 11.27
N GLU A 42 0.29 -2.62 11.53
CA GLU A 42 1.49 -3.02 12.26
C GLU A 42 2.77 -2.66 11.49
N GLU A 43 2.87 -2.98 10.19
CA GLU A 43 4.02 -2.62 9.36
C GLU A 43 4.19 -1.09 9.26
N LEU A 44 3.09 -0.34 9.17
CA LEU A 44 3.12 1.12 9.17
C LEU A 44 3.62 1.69 10.52
N MET A 45 3.20 1.09 11.64
CA MET A 45 3.70 1.48 12.97
C MET A 45 5.19 1.21 13.11
N GLN A 46 5.66 0.03 12.71
CA GLN A 46 7.08 -0.33 12.75
C GLN A 46 7.95 0.61 11.89
N LEU A 47 7.47 0.96 10.69
CA LEU A 47 8.14 1.93 9.82
C LEU A 47 8.21 3.33 10.46
N SER A 48 7.14 3.75 11.12
CA SER A 48 7.07 5.05 11.81
C SER A 48 8.05 5.13 12.98
N GLU A 49 8.15 4.04 13.74
CA GLU A 49 9.11 3.86 14.84
C GLU A 49 10.55 3.85 14.34
N GLN A 50 10.89 2.98 13.38
CA GLN A 50 12.25 2.90 12.82
C GLN A 50 12.68 4.18 12.10
N GLY A 51 11.72 4.92 11.53
CA GLY A 51 11.95 6.19 10.85
C GLY A 51 12.12 7.38 11.79
N GLY A 52 12.00 7.19 13.11
CA GLY A 52 12.16 8.26 14.09
C GLY A 52 10.98 9.25 14.11
N SER A 53 9.80 8.86 13.61
CA SER A 53 8.62 9.74 13.63
C SER A 53 8.17 10.09 15.05
N PHE A 54 8.55 9.27 16.02
CA PHE A 54 8.27 9.46 17.46
C PHE A 54 9.48 10.01 18.23
N ASP A 55 10.57 10.38 17.56
CA ASP A 55 11.77 10.88 18.24
C ASP A 55 11.52 12.22 18.95
N PHE A 56 10.46 12.95 18.58
CA PHE A 56 10.07 14.19 19.25
C PHE A 56 9.79 14.00 20.75
N TRP A 57 9.35 12.82 21.18
CA TRP A 57 9.16 12.49 22.60
C TRP A 57 10.44 12.64 23.41
N HIS A 58 11.61 12.40 22.80
CA HIS A 58 12.91 12.62 23.45
C HIS A 58 13.18 14.08 23.81
N ASN A 59 12.51 15.02 23.15
CA ASN A 59 12.71 16.45 23.33
C ASN A 59 11.64 17.09 24.21
N GLU A 60 10.59 16.35 24.61
CA GLU A 60 9.47 16.86 25.43
C GLU A 60 9.20 15.98 26.66
N PRO A 61 10.22 15.74 27.53
CA PRO A 61 10.12 14.85 28.69
C PRO A 61 9.14 15.34 29.75
N GLU A 62 8.74 16.62 29.71
CA GLU A 62 7.74 17.20 30.62
C GLU A 62 6.29 16.96 30.18
N ILE A 63 6.06 16.43 28.97
CA ILE A 63 4.71 16.23 28.41
C ILE A 63 4.36 14.74 28.31
N TYR A 64 5.32 13.89 27.95
CA TYR A 64 5.10 12.45 27.75
C TYR A 64 6.06 11.60 28.60
N THR A 65 5.59 10.42 29.02
CA THR A 65 6.39 9.40 29.70
C THR A 65 7.24 8.60 28.70
N PHE A 66 8.48 8.31 29.06
CA PHE A 66 9.39 7.53 28.22
C PHE A 66 9.09 6.02 28.16
N GLU A 67 8.31 5.51 29.11
CA GLU A 67 8.01 4.08 29.21
C GLU A 67 6.93 3.64 28.21
N ASP A 68 5.92 4.48 27.99
CA ASP A 68 4.72 4.16 27.19
C ASP A 68 4.26 5.30 26.26
N GLY A 69 4.90 6.47 26.29
CA GLY A 69 4.54 7.61 25.44
C GLY A 69 3.22 8.31 25.84
N GLU A 70 2.69 7.98 27.02
CA GLU A 70 1.43 8.54 27.51
C GLU A 70 1.65 9.94 28.14
N PRO A 71 0.64 10.82 28.15
CA PRO A 71 0.75 12.12 28.80
C PRO A 71 1.01 11.98 30.30
N ILE A 72 1.91 12.81 30.84
CA ILE A 72 2.14 12.87 32.29
C ILE A 72 0.86 13.35 32.97
N GLN A 73 0.35 12.58 33.94
CA GLN A 73 -0.81 12.96 34.75
C GLN A 73 -0.35 13.80 35.96
N TRP A 74 -0.94 14.98 36.12
CA TRP A 74 -0.66 15.92 37.23
C TRP A 74 -1.69 15.80 38.35
#